data_AF-A0A964APB3-F1
#
_entry.id   AF-A0A964APB3-F1
#
_cell.length_a   1.000
_cell.length_b   1.000
_cell.length_c   1.000
_cell.angle_alpha   90.00
_cell.angle_beta   90.00
_cell.angle_gamma   90.00
#
_symmetry.space_group_name_H-M   'P 1'
#
loop_
_entity.id
_entity.type
_entity.pdbx_description
1 polymer ?
#
loop_
_entity_poly.entity_id
_entity_poly.type
_entity_poly.pdbx_seq_one_letter_code
_entity_poly.pdbx_strand_id
1 'polypeptide(L)'
;MFWLTLSGLLLSACAREIPPHLRVEAPAASSEAAPIASETDALAALLRGDPLARRPALLDDAQLVGISEAEALKAWLELAREAPETAAPLQALAAQAPGTVAVGLSRGWRLGRVEATTPSLLAEDRAAWRDALLWLSALGPAPELSAGRSPWAWLPQGERPVEDMLAYGEAWVLRGWLDGPDVPVGPVVEALQATAYDRLALSPEGRLLRARMTPNAAPADLTALDRLVDLWLERAAADRDSEQEAHRARCEALAVELGLEEEGRLPDPLPALAEQVFEGYAASGTPDATGAALTAWSLRRWAGGCAGCAGLDRGATLGAVERWSDALAPRVAAARLAMLKDAVDRFEVGLKHNRMGESAVRLADALLGTGAGPIDVTFLERGAPAPGTWLTLTRATGAPDGATPEDGLAALRAWLAAQADRVAEDPAAPEAWKTWAARIARRAR
;
A
#
# COMPACT_ATOMS: atom_id res chain seq x y z
N MET A 1 23.66 -14.75 -56.51
CA MET A 1 23.29 -16.14 -56.16
C MET A 1 24.41 -16.86 -55.38
N PHE A 2 25.17 -16.14 -54.53
CA PHE A 2 26.29 -16.69 -53.74
C PHE A 2 26.19 -16.40 -52.22
N TRP A 3 25.17 -15.65 -51.80
CA TRP A 3 24.94 -15.26 -50.39
C TRP A 3 23.97 -16.18 -49.63
N LEU A 4 23.13 -16.94 -50.35
CA LEU A 4 22.18 -17.87 -49.74
C LEU A 4 22.82 -19.20 -49.30
N THR A 5 23.95 -19.58 -49.90
CA THR A 5 24.69 -20.81 -49.55
C THR A 5 25.60 -20.64 -48.32
N LEU A 6 26.04 -19.42 -47.99
CA LEU A 6 26.89 -19.17 -46.82
C LEU A 6 26.09 -19.19 -45.50
N SER A 7 24.82 -18.76 -45.53
CA SER A 7 23.94 -18.75 -44.34
C SER A 7 23.49 -20.15 -43.92
N GLY A 8 23.35 -21.09 -44.86
CA GLY A 8 23.03 -22.50 -44.57
C GLY A 8 24.20 -23.29 -43.97
N LEU A 9 25.44 -22.89 -44.25
CA LEU A 9 26.66 -23.53 -43.70
C LEU A 9 27.02 -23.02 -42.30
N LEU A 10 26.64 -21.78 -41.95
CA LEU A 10 26.87 -21.24 -40.61
C LEU A 10 25.85 -21.75 -39.57
N LEU A 11 24.61 -22.04 -39.97
CA LEU A 11 23.58 -22.59 -39.06
C LEU A 11 23.75 -24.08 -38.77
N SER A 12 24.43 -24.83 -39.65
CA SER A 12 24.72 -26.26 -39.45
C SER A 12 26.00 -26.52 -38.66
N ALA A 13 26.86 -25.50 -38.46
CA ALA A 13 28.10 -25.61 -37.69
C ALA A 13 27.95 -25.38 -36.17
N CYS A 14 26.76 -25.01 -35.68
CA CYS A 14 26.49 -24.81 -34.26
C CYS A 14 25.72 -25.96 -33.58
N ALA A 15 25.50 -27.08 -34.27
CA ALA A 15 24.97 -28.29 -33.66
C ALA A 15 26.11 -29.11 -33.02
N ARG A 16 26.76 -28.58 -31.98
CA ARG A 16 27.58 -29.42 -31.10
C ARG A 16 26.63 -30.28 -30.27
N GLU A 17 26.73 -31.60 -30.41
CA GLU A 17 26.08 -32.53 -29.48
C GLU A 17 26.39 -32.12 -28.05
N ILE A 18 25.33 -31.89 -27.25
CA ILE A 18 25.47 -31.63 -25.82
C ILE A 18 26.09 -32.90 -25.21
N PRO A 19 27.27 -32.78 -24.54
CA PRO A 19 27.93 -33.89 -23.90
C PRO A 19 26.97 -34.62 -22.95
N PRO A 20 27.01 -35.96 -22.84
CA PRO A 20 26.04 -36.73 -22.05
C PRO A 20 25.91 -36.27 -20.59
N HIS A 21 26.98 -35.74 -20.00
CA HIS A 21 27.00 -35.22 -18.63
C HIS A 21 26.41 -33.80 -18.48
N LEU A 22 26.07 -33.13 -19.59
CA LEU A 22 25.37 -31.85 -19.65
C LEU A 22 23.93 -31.99 -20.20
N ARG A 23 23.51 -33.22 -20.54
CA ARG A 23 22.13 -33.50 -20.88
C ARG A 23 21.34 -33.49 -19.57
N VAL A 24 20.53 -32.45 -19.39
CA VAL A 24 19.50 -32.46 -18.36
C VAL A 24 18.55 -33.60 -18.74
N GLU A 25 18.49 -34.67 -17.95
CA GLU A 25 17.46 -35.69 -18.10
C GLU A 25 16.11 -34.98 -18.09
N ALA A 26 15.29 -35.23 -19.13
CA ALA A 26 13.93 -34.73 -19.12
C ALA A 26 13.28 -35.25 -17.82
N PRO A 27 12.72 -34.37 -16.97
CA PRO A 27 12.11 -34.80 -15.74
C PRO A 27 11.08 -35.88 -16.10
N ALA A 28 11.17 -37.03 -15.42
CA ALA A 28 10.23 -38.12 -15.59
C ALA A 28 8.81 -37.56 -15.61
N ALA A 29 7.98 -38.03 -16.55
CA ALA A 29 6.59 -37.61 -16.67
C ALA A 29 5.95 -37.65 -15.27
N SER A 30 5.50 -36.48 -14.84
CA SER A 30 5.02 -36.16 -13.50
C SER A 30 4.15 -37.29 -12.95
N SER A 31 4.58 -37.88 -11.83
CA SER A 31 3.70 -38.67 -10.99
C SER A 31 2.52 -37.77 -10.63
N GLU A 32 1.28 -38.23 -10.84
CA GLU A 32 0.04 -37.54 -10.45
C GLU A 32 0.24 -36.77 -9.14
N ALA A 33 0.22 -35.43 -9.22
CA ALA A 33 0.57 -34.60 -8.09
C ALA A 33 -0.43 -34.86 -6.95
N ALA A 34 0.07 -35.26 -5.79
CA ALA A 34 -0.77 -35.60 -4.65
C ALA A 34 -1.66 -34.40 -4.27
N PRO A 35 -2.94 -34.64 -3.89
CA PRO A 35 -3.84 -33.59 -3.47
C PRO A 35 -3.31 -32.89 -2.22
N ILE A 36 -3.43 -31.57 -2.19
CA ILE A 36 -3.00 -30.73 -1.06
C ILE A 36 -4.15 -30.65 -0.05
N ALA A 37 -3.80 -30.77 1.24
CA ALA A 37 -4.76 -30.97 2.32
C ALA A 37 -5.36 -29.68 2.89
N SER A 38 -4.69 -28.53 2.73
CA SER A 38 -5.12 -27.25 3.31
C SER A 38 -4.69 -26.04 2.48
N GLU A 39 -5.34 -24.89 2.69
CA GLU A 39 -4.94 -23.62 2.05
C GLU A 39 -3.52 -23.19 2.49
N THR A 40 -3.15 -23.43 3.75
CA THR A 40 -1.80 -23.17 4.26
C THR A 40 -0.75 -23.99 3.52
N ASP A 41 -0.98 -25.28 3.30
CA ASP A 41 -0.06 -26.14 2.55
C ASP A 41 0.02 -25.72 1.07
N ALA A 42 -1.13 -25.31 0.49
CA ALA A 42 -1.17 -24.80 -0.87
C ALA A 42 -0.34 -23.52 -0.98
N LEU A 43 -0.50 -22.58 -0.04
CA LEU A 43 0.30 -21.38 0.02
C LEU A 43 1.80 -21.69 0.17
N ALA A 44 2.19 -22.62 1.04
CA ALA A 44 3.59 -23.04 1.18
C ALA A 44 4.16 -23.58 -0.14
N ALA A 45 3.39 -24.41 -0.85
CA ALA A 45 3.77 -24.95 -2.15
C ALA A 45 3.90 -23.86 -3.23
N LEU A 46 3.05 -22.83 -3.19
CA LEU A 46 3.12 -21.67 -4.09
C LEU A 46 4.38 -20.84 -3.84
N LEU A 47 4.64 -20.47 -2.59
CA LEU A 47 5.72 -19.54 -2.24
C LEU A 47 7.10 -20.10 -2.54
N ARG A 48 7.33 -21.41 -2.39
CA ARG A 48 8.64 -22.07 -2.56
C ARG A 48 9.78 -21.35 -1.82
N GLY A 49 9.50 -20.83 -0.62
CA GLY A 49 10.47 -20.11 0.20
C GLY A 49 10.71 -18.64 -0.19
N ASP A 50 9.94 -18.07 -1.12
CA ASP A 50 9.96 -16.63 -1.40
C ASP A 50 8.78 -15.92 -0.69
N PRO A 51 9.02 -15.18 0.42
CA PRO A 51 7.94 -14.51 1.17
C PRO A 51 7.32 -13.36 0.38
N LEU A 52 7.96 -12.93 -0.71
CA LEU A 52 7.46 -11.90 -1.61
C LEU A 52 6.63 -12.47 -2.77
N ALA A 53 6.49 -13.79 -2.89
CA ALA A 53 5.73 -14.43 -3.96
C ALA A 53 6.01 -13.84 -5.35
N ARG A 54 7.28 -13.63 -5.71
CA ARG A 54 7.64 -12.99 -7.00
C ARG A 54 7.48 -13.92 -8.17
N ARG A 55 7.70 -15.22 -7.95
CA ARG A 55 7.57 -16.30 -8.95
C ARG A 55 6.92 -17.54 -8.33
N PRO A 56 5.67 -17.40 -7.83
CA PRO A 56 4.97 -18.50 -7.19
C PRO A 56 4.85 -19.70 -8.13
N ALA A 57 4.82 -20.90 -7.57
CA ALA A 57 4.46 -22.09 -8.34
C ALA A 57 3.05 -21.95 -8.90
N LEU A 58 2.78 -22.59 -10.03
CA LEU A 58 1.41 -22.77 -10.51
C LEU A 58 1.03 -24.20 -10.14
N LEU A 59 0.13 -24.33 -9.17
CA LEU A 59 -0.43 -25.63 -8.78
C LEU A 59 -1.47 -26.04 -9.82
N ASP A 60 -1.68 -27.34 -10.02
CA ASP A 60 -2.75 -27.86 -10.87
C ASP A 60 -4.09 -27.87 -10.11
N ASP A 61 -5.20 -27.73 -10.83
CA ASP A 61 -6.55 -27.73 -10.21
C ASP A 61 -6.83 -29.04 -9.47
N ALA A 62 -6.28 -30.16 -9.97
CA ALA A 62 -6.33 -31.47 -9.32
C ALA A 62 -5.73 -31.48 -7.90
N GLN A 63 -4.73 -30.62 -7.64
CA GLN A 63 -4.12 -30.49 -6.33
C GLN A 63 -5.00 -29.73 -5.32
N LEU A 64 -6.02 -28.99 -5.80
CA LEU A 64 -6.87 -28.10 -4.98
C LEU A 64 -8.31 -28.60 -4.79
N VAL A 65 -8.63 -29.80 -5.28
CA VAL A 65 -10.01 -30.36 -5.30
C VAL A 65 -10.63 -30.47 -3.90
N GLY A 66 -9.83 -30.52 -2.84
CA GLY A 66 -10.29 -30.63 -1.44
C GLY A 66 -10.38 -29.32 -0.65
N ILE A 67 -9.95 -28.18 -1.21
CA ILE A 67 -9.87 -26.91 -0.46
C ILE A 67 -11.08 -26.04 -0.82
N SER A 68 -12.14 -26.14 -0.01
CA SER A 68 -13.41 -25.42 -0.24
C SER A 68 -13.30 -23.91 -0.05
N GLU A 69 -12.38 -23.45 0.79
CA GLU A 69 -12.18 -22.03 1.11
C GLU A 69 -11.24 -21.31 0.12
N ALA A 70 -10.64 -22.04 -0.83
CA ALA A 70 -9.64 -21.53 -1.77
C ALA A 70 -10.22 -20.84 -3.03
N GLU A 71 -11.41 -20.25 -2.99
CA GLU A 71 -11.98 -19.57 -4.17
C GLU A 71 -11.08 -18.44 -4.66
N ALA A 72 -10.62 -17.57 -3.75
CA ALA A 72 -9.71 -16.48 -4.08
C ALA A 72 -8.35 -16.98 -4.61
N LEU A 73 -7.86 -18.09 -4.05
CA LEU A 73 -6.62 -18.71 -4.52
C LEU A 73 -6.76 -19.33 -5.93
N LYS A 74 -7.89 -20.00 -6.21
CA LYS A 74 -8.19 -20.57 -7.52
C LYS A 74 -8.32 -19.47 -8.58
N ALA A 75 -9.07 -18.41 -8.28
CA ALA A 75 -9.17 -17.24 -9.16
C ALA A 75 -7.81 -16.58 -9.41
N TRP A 76 -6.95 -16.51 -8.38
CA TRP A 76 -5.58 -16.02 -8.55
C TRP A 76 -4.75 -16.93 -9.47
N LEU A 77 -4.84 -18.25 -9.31
CA LEU A 77 -4.12 -19.22 -10.15
C LEU A 77 -4.56 -19.17 -11.61
N GLU A 78 -5.86 -19.01 -11.88
CA GLU A 78 -6.40 -18.82 -13.22
C GLU A 78 -5.74 -17.60 -13.89
N LEU A 79 -5.75 -16.44 -13.23
CA LEU A 79 -5.08 -15.24 -13.73
C LEU A 79 -3.57 -15.45 -13.89
N ALA A 80 -2.91 -16.09 -12.92
CA ALA A 80 -1.46 -16.31 -12.97
C ALA A 80 -1.05 -17.19 -14.16
N ARG A 81 -1.87 -18.19 -14.52
CA ARG A 81 -1.65 -19.04 -15.70
C ARG A 81 -1.83 -18.29 -17.01
N GLU A 82 -2.77 -17.33 -17.06
CA GLU A 82 -2.96 -16.45 -18.21
C GLU A 82 -1.81 -15.46 -18.42
N ALA A 83 -1.01 -15.20 -17.37
CA ALA A 83 0.12 -14.29 -17.38
C ALA A 83 -0.25 -12.89 -17.91
N PRO A 84 -1.11 -12.14 -17.20
CA PRO A 84 -1.70 -10.90 -17.70
C PRO A 84 -0.64 -9.87 -18.09
N GLU A 85 -0.85 -9.22 -19.23
CA GLU A 85 0.07 -8.19 -19.76
C GLU A 85 -0.01 -6.86 -19.00
N THR A 86 -1.06 -6.66 -18.18
CA THR A 86 -1.25 -5.45 -17.39
C THR A 86 -1.57 -5.79 -15.94
N ALA A 87 -1.36 -4.83 -15.03
CA ALA A 87 -1.64 -5.00 -13.61
C ALA A 87 -3.15 -5.08 -13.26
N ALA A 88 -4.03 -4.63 -14.18
CA ALA A 88 -5.44 -4.41 -13.89
C ALA A 88 -6.21 -5.68 -13.45
N PRO A 89 -6.05 -6.86 -14.06
CA PRO A 89 -6.76 -8.07 -13.61
C PRO A 89 -6.37 -8.49 -12.18
N LEU A 90 -5.07 -8.47 -11.86
CA LEU A 90 -4.57 -8.80 -10.52
C LEU A 90 -4.99 -7.75 -9.49
N GLN A 91 -5.05 -6.48 -9.87
CA GLN A 91 -5.58 -5.42 -9.02
C GLN A 91 -7.08 -5.60 -8.75
N ALA A 92 -7.86 -5.95 -9.78
CA ALA A 92 -9.29 -6.20 -9.64
C ALA A 92 -9.56 -7.39 -8.72
N LEU A 93 -8.80 -8.48 -8.85
CA LEU A 93 -8.91 -9.63 -7.95
C LEU A 93 -8.60 -9.25 -6.50
N ALA A 94 -7.49 -8.54 -6.24
CA ALA A 94 -7.15 -8.10 -4.90
C ALA A 94 -8.22 -7.18 -4.28
N ALA A 95 -8.93 -6.39 -5.09
CA ALA A 95 -10.03 -5.55 -4.63
C ALA A 95 -11.33 -6.34 -4.39
N GLN A 96 -11.56 -7.44 -5.12
CA GLN A 96 -12.74 -8.30 -5.00
C GLN A 96 -12.61 -9.33 -3.87
N ALA A 97 -11.39 -9.72 -3.52
CA ALA A 97 -11.10 -10.71 -2.47
C ALA A 97 -10.22 -10.12 -1.35
N PRO A 98 -10.64 -9.02 -0.68
CA PRO A 98 -9.90 -8.46 0.44
C PRO A 98 -9.85 -9.46 1.61
N GLY A 99 -8.78 -9.42 2.40
CA GLY A 99 -8.57 -10.30 3.55
C GLY A 99 -8.18 -11.73 3.19
N THR A 100 -7.82 -12.01 1.93
CA THR A 100 -7.44 -13.35 1.46
C THR A 100 -5.99 -13.40 0.97
N VAL A 101 -5.46 -14.62 0.75
CA VAL A 101 -4.11 -14.84 0.18
C VAL A 101 -3.93 -14.18 -1.20
N ALA A 102 -5.01 -13.96 -1.95
CA ALA A 102 -4.95 -13.39 -3.29
C ALA A 102 -4.36 -11.98 -3.29
N VAL A 103 -4.50 -11.21 -2.21
CA VAL A 103 -3.91 -9.87 -2.10
C VAL A 103 -2.38 -9.95 -2.09
N GLY A 104 -1.80 -10.71 -1.17
CA GLY A 104 -0.35 -10.90 -1.06
C GLY A 104 0.24 -11.50 -2.33
N LEU A 105 -0.38 -12.56 -2.87
CA LEU A 105 0.05 -13.22 -4.11
C LEU A 105 -0.01 -12.29 -5.32
N SER A 106 -1.10 -11.51 -5.48
CA SER A 106 -1.23 -10.55 -6.58
C SER A 106 -0.16 -9.47 -6.51
N ARG A 107 0.09 -8.90 -5.33
CA ARG A 107 1.14 -7.88 -5.16
C ARG A 107 2.53 -8.46 -5.44
N GLY A 108 2.80 -9.68 -4.97
CA GLY A 108 4.06 -10.37 -5.18
C GLY A 108 4.37 -10.64 -6.65
N TRP A 109 3.39 -11.17 -7.39
CA TRP A 109 3.51 -11.38 -8.83
C TRP A 109 3.79 -10.07 -9.57
N ARG A 110 3.06 -9.01 -9.21
CA ARG A 110 3.24 -7.67 -9.79
C ARG A 110 4.65 -7.12 -9.52
N LEU A 111 5.20 -7.33 -8.31
CA LEU A 111 6.58 -6.99 -7.99
C LEU A 111 7.57 -7.78 -8.86
N GLY A 112 7.38 -9.10 -9.01
CA GLY A 112 8.21 -9.94 -9.87
C GLY A 112 8.23 -9.49 -11.34
N ARG A 113 7.11 -8.94 -11.85
CA ARG A 113 7.04 -8.34 -13.19
C ARG A 113 7.91 -7.08 -13.30
N VAL A 114 7.88 -6.21 -12.30
CA VAL A 114 8.70 -4.99 -12.28
C VAL A 114 10.19 -5.30 -12.16
N GLU A 115 10.56 -6.28 -11.32
CA GLU A 115 11.96 -6.73 -11.21
C GLU A 115 12.50 -7.22 -12.56
N ALA A 116 11.67 -7.88 -13.39
CA ALA A 116 12.09 -8.33 -14.72
C ALA A 116 12.38 -7.16 -15.69
N THR A 117 11.80 -5.98 -15.45
CA THR A 117 12.04 -4.75 -16.24
C THR A 117 13.20 -3.88 -15.73
N THR A 118 13.91 -4.32 -14.70
CA THR A 118 15.06 -3.59 -14.10
C THR A 118 16.08 -3.07 -15.12
N PRO A 119 16.48 -3.82 -16.18
CA PRO A 119 17.40 -3.28 -17.18
C PRO A 119 16.88 -2.01 -17.88
N SER A 120 15.58 -1.94 -18.19
CA SER A 120 14.95 -0.76 -18.81
C SER A 120 14.83 0.40 -17.82
N LEU A 121 14.57 0.10 -16.54
CA LEU A 121 14.52 1.11 -15.47
C LEU A 121 15.88 1.76 -15.24
N LEU A 122 16.96 0.95 -15.25
CA LEU A 122 18.35 1.42 -15.16
C LEU A 122 18.79 2.22 -16.40
N ALA A 123 18.15 2.00 -17.54
CA ALA A 123 18.33 2.81 -18.75
C ALA A 123 17.50 4.11 -18.73
N GLU A 124 16.84 4.41 -17.60
CA GLU A 124 15.96 5.58 -17.41
C GLU A 124 14.81 5.67 -18.42
N ASP A 125 14.34 4.53 -18.93
CA ASP A 125 13.17 4.49 -19.81
C ASP A 125 11.92 4.93 -19.05
N ARG A 126 11.40 6.11 -19.41
CA ARG A 126 10.22 6.70 -18.80
C ARG A 126 8.99 5.79 -18.88
N ALA A 127 8.82 5.07 -19.99
CA ALA A 127 7.69 4.16 -20.16
C ALA A 127 7.79 3.00 -19.16
N ALA A 128 8.99 2.44 -18.97
CA ALA A 128 9.24 1.42 -17.95
C ALA A 128 8.98 1.95 -16.53
N TRP A 129 9.41 3.17 -16.21
CA TRP A 129 9.13 3.80 -14.90
C TRP A 129 7.63 4.02 -14.67
N ARG A 130 6.89 4.45 -15.69
CA ARG A 130 5.44 4.61 -15.62
C ARG A 130 4.75 3.25 -15.44
N ASP A 131 5.15 2.24 -16.22
CA ASP A 131 4.60 0.90 -16.12
C ASP A 131 4.86 0.30 -14.73
N ALA A 132 6.08 0.44 -14.21
CA ALA A 132 6.40 0.03 -12.85
C ALA A 132 5.49 0.66 -11.78
N LEU A 133 5.10 1.93 -11.94
CA LEU A 133 4.15 2.58 -11.03
C LEU A 133 2.76 1.97 -11.12
N LEU A 134 2.28 1.67 -12.32
CA LEU A 134 1.00 0.99 -12.51
C LEU A 134 1.04 -0.43 -11.92
N TRP A 135 2.16 -1.13 -12.05
CA TRP A 135 2.36 -2.45 -11.43
C TRP A 135 2.51 -2.40 -9.91
N LEU A 136 2.98 -1.30 -9.30
CA LEU A 136 3.22 -1.20 -7.85
C LEU A 136 2.23 -0.26 -7.11
N SER A 137 1.10 0.11 -7.72
CA SER A 137 0.11 0.98 -7.07
C SER A 137 -1.33 0.61 -7.41
N ALA A 138 -2.29 1.27 -6.78
CA ALA A 138 -3.71 1.14 -7.12
C ALA A 138 -4.15 2.13 -8.22
N LEU A 139 -3.21 2.85 -8.85
CA LEU A 139 -3.54 3.86 -9.85
C LEU A 139 -4.02 3.23 -11.15
N GLY A 140 -4.97 3.89 -11.81
CA GLY A 140 -5.46 3.52 -13.13
C GLY A 140 -4.52 3.97 -14.25
N PRO A 141 -4.53 3.27 -15.40
CA PRO A 141 -3.84 3.74 -16.60
C PRO A 141 -4.50 5.02 -17.13
N ALA A 142 -3.71 5.82 -17.83
CA ALA A 142 -4.20 6.98 -18.59
C ALA A 142 -3.39 7.11 -19.88
N PRO A 143 -3.92 7.79 -20.92
CA PRO A 143 -3.15 8.08 -22.12
C PRO A 143 -1.87 8.84 -21.76
N GLU A 144 -0.78 8.53 -22.47
CA GLU A 144 0.47 9.26 -22.32
C GLU A 144 0.25 10.71 -22.76
N LEU A 145 0.38 11.62 -21.81
CA LEU A 145 0.50 13.05 -22.07
C LEU A 145 1.98 13.42 -21.95
N SER A 146 2.42 14.48 -22.63
CA SER A 146 3.75 15.05 -22.42
C SER A 146 3.89 15.49 -20.96
N ALA A 147 4.37 14.58 -20.12
CA ALA A 147 4.25 14.72 -18.68
C ALA A 147 5.35 15.63 -18.11
N GLY A 148 4.95 16.53 -17.21
CA GLY A 148 5.84 17.52 -16.60
C GLY A 148 6.75 16.96 -15.50
N ARG A 149 6.42 15.81 -14.89
CA ARG A 149 7.18 15.18 -13.79
C ARG A 149 7.35 13.67 -13.96
N SER A 150 8.36 13.10 -13.30
CA SER A 150 8.52 11.64 -13.16
C SER A 150 7.35 11.05 -12.37
N PRO A 151 6.80 9.88 -12.76
CA PRO A 151 5.76 9.17 -12.02
C PRO A 151 6.13 8.88 -10.56
N TRP A 152 7.43 8.74 -10.28
CA TRP A 152 7.97 8.41 -8.96
C TRP A 152 8.60 9.58 -8.23
N ALA A 153 8.43 10.82 -8.72
CA ALA A 153 9.04 12.04 -8.15
C ALA A 153 8.68 12.34 -6.67
N TRP A 154 7.91 11.47 -6.03
CA TRP A 154 7.45 11.53 -4.66
C TRP A 154 8.12 10.51 -3.73
N LEU A 155 8.72 9.45 -4.28
CA LEU A 155 9.68 8.65 -3.54
C LEU A 155 10.93 9.51 -3.33
N PRO A 156 11.59 9.41 -2.17
CA PRO A 156 12.93 9.96 -1.99
C PRO A 156 13.78 9.48 -3.16
N GLN A 157 14.20 10.39 -4.02
CA GLN A 157 15.11 10.07 -5.11
C GLN A 157 16.50 10.02 -4.51
N GLY A 158 16.82 8.93 -3.81
CA GLY A 158 18.18 8.70 -3.33
C GLY A 158 19.15 8.52 -4.49
N GLU A 159 20.40 8.19 -4.19
CA GLU A 159 21.38 7.79 -5.21
C GLU A 159 20.96 6.51 -5.97
N ARG A 160 19.90 5.84 -5.51
CA ARG A 160 19.46 4.49 -5.90
C ARG A 160 17.94 4.39 -6.08
N PRO A 161 17.38 5.10 -7.09
CA PRO A 161 15.93 5.24 -7.24
C PRO A 161 15.22 3.91 -7.56
N VAL A 162 15.89 2.98 -8.27
CA VAL A 162 15.32 1.67 -8.59
C VAL A 162 15.19 0.83 -7.32
N GLU A 163 16.21 0.84 -6.47
CA GLU A 163 16.21 0.15 -5.19
C GLU A 163 15.17 0.72 -4.22
N ASP A 164 15.00 2.04 -4.17
CA ASP A 164 13.96 2.69 -3.37
C ASP A 164 12.56 2.28 -3.83
N MET A 165 12.34 2.20 -5.15
CA MET A 165 11.08 1.74 -5.75
C MET A 165 10.80 0.26 -5.44
N LEU A 166 11.80 -0.61 -5.56
CA LEU A 166 11.67 -2.04 -5.24
C LEU A 166 11.43 -2.23 -3.73
N ALA A 167 12.12 -1.48 -2.87
CA ALA A 167 11.89 -1.52 -1.42
C ALA A 167 10.46 -1.12 -1.03
N TYR A 168 9.89 -0.12 -1.73
CA TYR A 168 8.47 0.22 -1.60
C TYR A 168 7.58 -0.96 -2.02
N GLY A 169 7.88 -1.60 -3.16
CA GLY A 169 7.16 -2.77 -3.66
C GLY A 169 7.18 -3.96 -2.70
N GLU A 170 8.33 -4.30 -2.15
CA GLU A 170 8.47 -5.39 -1.17
C GLU A 170 7.63 -5.14 0.09
N ALA A 171 7.71 -3.93 0.66
CA ALA A 171 6.92 -3.57 1.82
C ALA A 171 5.41 -3.60 1.51
N TRP A 172 5.03 -3.22 0.29
CA TRP A 172 3.65 -3.28 -0.18
C TRP A 172 3.13 -4.71 -0.33
N VAL A 173 3.98 -5.66 -0.73
CA VAL A 173 3.67 -7.11 -0.71
C VAL A 173 3.44 -7.60 0.73
N LEU A 174 4.34 -7.26 1.66
CA LEU A 174 4.18 -7.67 3.07
C LEU A 174 2.89 -7.13 3.70
N ARG A 175 2.49 -5.89 3.35
CA ARG A 175 1.18 -5.34 3.73
C ARG A 175 0.01 -6.09 3.09
N GLY A 176 0.21 -6.76 1.96
CA GLY A 176 -0.80 -7.63 1.34
C GLY A 176 -1.03 -8.93 2.13
N TRP A 177 0.00 -9.45 2.80
CA TRP A 177 -0.16 -10.56 3.77
C TRP A 177 -0.82 -10.12 5.08
N LEU A 178 -0.87 -8.81 5.33
CA LEU A 178 -1.53 -8.17 6.47
C LEU A 178 -2.89 -7.55 6.07
N ASP A 179 -3.52 -8.03 5.00
CA ASP A 179 -4.80 -7.49 4.51
C ASP A 179 -6.02 -7.95 5.32
N GLY A 180 -5.85 -8.90 6.24
CA GLY A 180 -6.88 -9.36 7.18
C GLY A 180 -6.34 -10.34 8.23
N PRO A 181 -7.11 -10.57 9.31
CA PRO A 181 -6.69 -11.43 10.42
C PRO A 181 -6.67 -12.93 10.06
N ASP A 182 -7.45 -13.33 9.05
CA ASP A 182 -7.61 -14.74 8.66
C ASP A 182 -6.62 -15.18 7.57
N VAL A 183 -5.84 -14.25 6.99
CA VAL A 183 -4.82 -14.61 5.99
C VAL A 183 -3.78 -15.56 6.62
N PRO A 184 -3.55 -16.77 6.08
CA PRO A 184 -2.61 -17.74 6.66
C PRO A 184 -1.15 -17.29 6.43
N VAL A 185 -0.53 -16.69 7.46
CA VAL A 185 0.82 -16.12 7.33
C VAL A 185 1.97 -17.07 7.63
N GLY A 186 1.70 -18.27 8.14
CA GLY A 186 2.75 -19.25 8.52
C GLY A 186 3.81 -19.49 7.44
N PRO A 187 3.41 -19.88 6.22
CA PRO A 187 4.36 -20.11 5.13
C PRO A 187 5.20 -18.88 4.76
N VAL A 188 4.61 -17.67 4.86
CA VAL A 188 5.30 -16.41 4.62
C VAL A 188 6.34 -16.15 5.71
N VAL A 189 5.97 -16.38 6.98
CA VAL A 189 6.85 -16.17 8.12
C VAL A 189 8.01 -17.16 8.11
N GLU A 190 7.77 -18.43 7.77
CA GLU A 190 8.82 -19.44 7.58
C GLU A 190 9.80 -19.01 6.48
N ALA A 191 9.30 -18.56 5.34
CA ALA A 191 10.14 -18.04 4.26
C ALA A 191 10.96 -16.80 4.68
N LEU A 192 10.40 -15.91 5.52
CA LEU A 192 11.11 -14.76 6.11
C LEU A 192 12.23 -15.15 7.10
N GLN A 193 12.41 -16.42 7.44
CA GLN A 193 13.53 -16.87 8.29
C GLN A 193 14.83 -17.07 7.49
N ALA A 194 14.76 -17.14 6.16
CA ALA A 194 15.96 -17.26 5.34
C ALA A 194 16.79 -15.96 5.42
N THR A 195 18.12 -16.10 5.53
CA THR A 195 19.07 -14.98 5.70
C THR A 195 18.98 -13.92 4.59
N ALA A 196 18.56 -14.32 3.38
CA ALA A 196 18.31 -13.41 2.27
C ALA A 196 17.24 -12.34 2.57
N TYR A 197 16.39 -12.58 3.57
CA TYR A 197 15.25 -11.72 3.92
C TYR A 197 15.39 -11.06 5.30
N ASP A 198 16.57 -11.05 5.91
CA ASP A 198 16.80 -10.46 7.25
C ASP A 198 16.28 -9.02 7.36
N ARG A 199 16.49 -8.20 6.32
CA ARG A 199 15.96 -6.82 6.29
C ARG A 199 14.44 -6.79 6.31
N LEU A 200 13.77 -7.65 5.54
CA LEU A 200 12.31 -7.72 5.48
C LEU A 200 11.73 -8.26 6.79
N ALA A 201 12.38 -9.26 7.36
CA ALA A 201 12.08 -9.82 8.66
C ALA A 201 12.11 -8.80 9.81
N LEU A 202 13.04 -7.83 9.74
CA LEU A 202 13.20 -6.76 10.73
C LEU A 202 12.33 -5.53 10.43
N SER A 203 11.71 -5.46 9.25
CA SER A 203 10.78 -4.37 8.91
C SER A 203 9.55 -4.38 9.82
N PRO A 204 8.84 -3.25 9.95
CA PRO A 204 7.57 -3.18 10.70
C PRO A 204 6.57 -4.27 10.28
N GLU A 205 6.40 -4.48 8.99
CA GLU A 205 5.51 -5.52 8.44
C GLU A 205 5.98 -6.93 8.79
N GLY A 206 7.29 -7.21 8.64
CA GLY A 206 7.86 -8.51 8.98
C GLY A 206 7.71 -8.86 10.47
N ARG A 207 7.86 -7.86 11.36
CA ARG A 207 7.63 -8.02 12.80
C ARG A 207 6.16 -8.37 13.11
N LEU A 208 5.21 -7.70 12.46
CA LEU A 208 3.78 -7.99 12.63
C LEU A 208 3.43 -9.40 12.14
N LEU A 209 3.94 -9.80 10.97
CA LEU A 209 3.75 -11.15 10.43
C LEU A 209 4.28 -12.21 11.41
N ARG A 210 5.48 -12.02 11.95
CA ARG A 210 6.07 -12.92 12.95
C ARG A 210 5.26 -13.00 14.23
N ALA A 211 4.80 -11.87 14.76
CA ALA A 211 4.02 -11.83 15.99
C ALA A 211 2.72 -12.64 15.88
N ARG A 212 2.07 -12.64 14.71
CA ARG A 212 0.85 -13.42 14.44
C ARG A 212 1.01 -14.93 14.55
N MET A 213 2.23 -15.45 14.44
CA MET A 213 2.47 -16.90 14.61
C MET A 213 2.34 -17.36 16.05
N THR A 214 2.53 -16.45 17.00
CA THR A 214 2.47 -16.74 18.44
C THR A 214 1.70 -15.62 19.12
N PRO A 215 0.38 -15.52 18.88
CA PRO A 215 -0.41 -14.43 19.43
C PRO A 215 -0.48 -14.54 20.95
N ASN A 216 -0.37 -13.40 21.63
CA ASN A 216 -0.64 -13.30 23.05
C ASN A 216 -2.12 -13.64 23.32
N ALA A 217 -2.42 -14.19 24.50
CA ALA A 217 -3.78 -14.58 24.86
C ALA A 217 -4.68 -13.40 25.28
N ALA A 218 -4.11 -12.26 25.69
CA ALA A 218 -4.86 -11.12 26.21
C ALA A 218 -5.26 -10.15 25.08
N PRO A 219 -6.51 -9.65 25.07
CA PRO A 219 -6.93 -8.56 24.20
C PRO A 219 -6.05 -7.32 24.38
N ALA A 220 -5.89 -6.55 23.30
CA ALA A 220 -5.10 -5.33 23.34
C ALA A 220 -5.89 -4.19 23.98
N ASP A 221 -5.28 -3.48 24.94
CA ASP A 221 -5.79 -2.19 25.40
C ASP A 221 -5.54 -1.13 24.31
N LEU A 222 -6.61 -0.56 23.75
CA LEU A 222 -6.56 0.40 22.65
C LEU A 222 -6.40 1.87 23.08
N THR A 223 -6.24 2.14 24.38
CA THR A 223 -6.13 3.51 24.94
C THR A 223 -4.99 4.32 24.31
N ALA A 224 -3.83 3.69 24.06
CA ALA A 224 -2.68 4.35 23.45
C ALA A 224 -2.97 4.75 21.99
N LEU A 225 -3.71 3.91 21.26
CA LEU A 225 -4.18 4.23 19.92
C LEU A 225 -5.22 5.34 19.93
N ASP A 226 -6.16 5.35 20.89
CA ASP A 226 -7.15 6.43 21.03
C ASP A 226 -6.49 7.78 21.20
N ARG A 227 -5.50 7.87 22.10
CA ARG A 227 -4.71 9.09 22.31
C ARG A 227 -4.02 9.57 21.03
N LEU A 228 -3.50 8.65 20.22
CA LEU A 228 -2.87 8.99 18.95
C LEU A 228 -3.91 9.53 17.95
N VAL A 229 -5.01 8.81 17.75
CA VAL A 229 -6.09 9.21 16.83
C VAL A 229 -6.72 10.54 17.25
N ASP A 230 -6.90 10.75 18.56
CA ASP A 230 -7.37 12.00 19.15
C ASP A 230 -6.55 13.20 18.65
N LEU A 231 -5.23 13.14 18.83
CA LEU A 231 -4.35 14.26 18.49
C LEU A 231 -4.28 14.50 16.97
N TRP A 232 -4.35 13.44 16.17
CA TRP A 232 -4.43 13.55 14.71
C TRP A 232 -5.71 14.23 14.24
N LEU A 233 -6.85 13.81 14.78
CA LEU A 233 -8.15 14.37 14.40
C LEU A 233 -8.32 15.80 14.94
N GLU A 234 -7.83 16.08 16.14
CA GLU A 234 -7.77 17.43 16.70
C GLU A 234 -6.95 18.37 15.81
N ARG A 235 -5.75 17.93 15.38
CA ARG A 235 -4.90 18.68 14.44
C ARG A 235 -5.65 19.01 13.15
N ALA A 236 -6.29 18.01 12.57
CA ALA A 236 -7.06 18.16 11.33
C ALA A 236 -8.26 19.12 11.49
N ALA A 237 -8.86 19.18 12.68
CA ALA A 237 -9.98 20.05 12.99
C ALA A 237 -9.58 21.46 13.48
N ALA A 238 -8.28 21.78 13.56
CA ALA A 238 -7.77 23.06 14.04
C ALA A 238 -7.49 24.04 12.87
N ASP A 239 -8.52 24.73 12.38
CA ASP A 239 -8.39 25.68 11.25
C ASP A 239 -8.22 27.13 11.71
N ARG A 240 -8.63 27.46 12.95
CA ARG A 240 -8.49 28.82 13.51
C ARG A 240 -7.21 28.94 14.31
N ASP A 241 -6.63 30.14 14.34
CA ASP A 241 -5.41 30.43 15.10
C ASP A 241 -5.52 29.98 16.57
N SER A 242 -6.63 30.28 17.24
CA SER A 242 -6.86 29.85 18.63
C SER A 242 -6.91 28.32 18.81
N GLU A 243 -7.41 27.59 17.81
CA GLU A 243 -7.47 26.12 17.84
C GLU A 243 -6.10 25.52 17.55
N GLN A 244 -5.34 26.11 16.62
CA GLN A 244 -3.98 25.71 16.32
C GLN A 244 -3.03 26.00 17.48
N GLU A 245 -3.21 27.11 18.19
CA GLU A 245 -2.46 27.45 19.40
C GLU A 245 -2.76 26.45 20.53
N ALA A 246 -4.04 26.11 20.76
CA ALA A 246 -4.42 25.11 21.75
C ALA A 246 -3.83 23.73 21.42
N HIS A 247 -3.91 23.29 20.16
CA HIS A 247 -3.31 22.04 19.71
C HIS A 247 -1.79 22.07 19.86
N ARG A 248 -1.12 23.17 19.52
CA ARG A 248 0.33 23.34 19.67
C ARG A 248 0.76 23.23 21.13
N ALA A 249 0.07 23.90 22.06
CA ALA A 249 0.37 23.81 23.48
C ALA A 249 0.24 22.36 24.00
N ARG A 250 -0.76 21.61 23.50
CA ARG A 250 -0.93 20.18 23.83
C ARG A 250 0.20 19.32 23.24
N CYS A 251 0.65 19.59 22.03
CA CYS A 251 1.79 18.93 21.41
C CYS A 251 3.11 19.27 22.10
N GLU A 252 3.32 20.51 22.54
CA GLU A 252 4.49 20.90 23.33
C GLU A 252 4.53 20.14 24.65
N ALA A 253 3.41 20.09 25.39
CA ALA A 253 3.30 19.30 26.62
C ALA A 253 3.58 17.81 26.40
N LEU A 254 3.07 17.23 25.29
CA LEU A 254 3.36 15.85 24.92
C LEU A 254 4.84 15.64 24.55
N ALA A 255 5.46 16.56 23.82
CA ALA A 255 6.87 16.45 23.45
C ALA A 255 7.77 16.44 24.69
N VAL A 256 7.43 17.22 25.72
CA VAL A 256 8.09 17.17 27.04
C VAL A 256 7.87 15.82 27.73
N GLU A 257 6.62 15.32 27.76
CA GLU A 257 6.29 14.00 28.33
C GLU A 257 7.08 12.86 27.66
N LEU A 258 7.27 12.94 26.35
CA LEU A 258 8.02 11.97 25.55
C LEU A 258 9.55 12.18 25.60
N GLY A 259 10.03 13.24 26.27
CA GLY A 259 11.46 13.54 26.37
C GLY A 259 12.12 13.93 25.04
N LEU A 260 11.37 14.58 24.12
CA LEU A 260 11.85 14.97 22.78
C LEU A 260 12.53 16.35 22.75
N GLU A 261 12.92 16.89 23.91
CA GLU A 261 13.60 18.18 24.00
C GLU A 261 15.01 18.10 23.40
N GLU A 262 15.21 18.71 22.24
CA GLU A 262 16.51 18.79 21.58
C GLU A 262 16.93 20.26 21.41
N GLU A 263 18.02 20.66 22.07
CA GLU A 263 18.64 22.00 21.91
C GLU A 263 17.66 23.19 22.05
N GLY A 264 16.67 23.06 22.95
CA GLY A 264 15.65 24.11 23.18
C GLY A 264 14.57 24.18 22.09
N ARG A 265 14.44 23.15 21.25
CA ARG A 265 13.35 22.99 20.28
C ARG A 265 12.51 21.76 20.66
N LEU A 266 11.20 21.91 20.53
CA LEU A 266 10.25 20.80 20.65
C LEU A 266 9.81 20.38 19.24
N PRO A 267 10.18 19.18 18.76
CA PRO A 267 9.69 18.67 17.48
C PRO A 267 8.20 18.32 17.57
N ASP A 268 7.57 18.09 16.41
CA ASP A 268 6.21 17.52 16.36
C ASP A 268 6.25 16.12 17.03
N PRO A 269 5.48 15.89 18.12
CA PRO A 269 5.53 14.64 18.86
C PRO A 269 4.76 13.50 18.18
N LEU A 270 3.92 13.77 17.18
CA LEU A 270 3.05 12.75 16.58
C LEU A 270 3.80 11.57 15.95
N PRO A 271 4.92 11.75 15.22
CA PRO A 271 5.70 10.62 14.71
C PRO A 271 6.25 9.72 15.82
N ALA A 272 6.76 10.31 16.91
CA ALA A 272 7.31 9.58 18.05
C ALA A 272 6.22 8.85 18.84
N LEU A 273 5.07 9.50 19.07
CA LEU A 273 3.91 8.85 19.69
C LEU A 273 3.43 7.68 18.83
N ALA A 274 3.33 7.86 17.51
CA ALA A 274 2.92 6.80 16.59
C ALA A 274 3.90 5.62 16.59
N GLU A 275 5.21 5.88 16.70
CA GLU A 275 6.21 4.84 16.91
C GLU A 275 6.03 4.11 18.24
N GLN A 276 5.88 4.82 19.35
CA GLN A 276 5.66 4.20 20.66
C GLN A 276 4.39 3.33 20.67
N VAL A 277 3.31 3.80 20.06
CA VAL A 277 2.05 3.05 19.93
C VAL A 277 2.26 1.81 19.05
N PHE A 278 2.97 1.93 17.91
CA PHE A 278 3.32 0.77 17.09
C PHE A 278 4.12 -0.27 17.89
N GLU A 279 5.19 0.16 18.57
CA GLU A 279 6.04 -0.73 19.36
C GLU A 279 5.28 -1.44 20.48
N GLY A 280 4.34 -0.74 21.13
CA GLY A 280 3.47 -1.29 22.16
C GLY A 280 2.58 -2.45 21.69
N TYR A 281 2.21 -2.47 20.41
CA TYR A 281 1.35 -3.51 19.83
C TYR A 281 2.09 -4.53 18.96
N ALA A 282 3.24 -4.18 18.39
CA ALA A 282 3.89 -4.94 17.33
C ALA A 282 4.30 -6.38 17.73
N ALA A 283 4.47 -6.66 19.03
CA ALA A 283 4.84 -7.97 19.54
C ALA A 283 3.64 -8.86 19.94
N SER A 284 2.41 -8.33 19.97
CA SER A 284 1.27 -9.07 20.53
C SER A 284 0.69 -10.12 19.58
N GLY A 285 0.64 -9.84 18.28
CA GLY A 285 0.11 -10.77 17.28
C GLY A 285 -1.41 -11.03 17.32
N THR A 286 -2.14 -10.45 18.29
CA THR A 286 -3.61 -10.49 18.32
C THR A 286 -4.21 -9.63 17.21
N PRO A 287 -5.43 -9.93 16.71
CA PRO A 287 -6.06 -9.12 15.68
C PRO A 287 -6.15 -7.63 16.02
N ASP A 288 -6.61 -7.30 17.24
CA ASP A 288 -6.68 -5.93 17.74
C ASP A 288 -5.32 -5.24 17.75
N ALA A 289 -4.29 -5.91 18.30
CA ALA A 289 -2.95 -5.33 18.37
C ALA A 289 -2.33 -5.16 16.98
N THR A 290 -2.44 -6.15 16.10
CA THR A 290 -1.87 -6.04 14.76
C THR A 290 -2.56 -4.92 13.97
N GLY A 291 -3.88 -4.81 14.03
CA GLY A 291 -4.60 -3.71 13.40
C GLY A 291 -4.27 -2.34 14.02
N ALA A 292 -4.11 -2.28 15.35
CA ALA A 292 -3.68 -1.07 16.03
C ALA A 292 -2.26 -0.64 15.63
N ALA A 293 -1.33 -1.59 15.54
CA ALA A 293 0.03 -1.36 15.08
C ALA A 293 0.05 -0.88 13.62
N LEU A 294 -0.74 -1.50 12.72
CA LEU A 294 -0.88 -1.06 11.34
C LEU A 294 -1.43 0.38 11.24
N THR A 295 -2.36 0.74 12.12
CA THR A 295 -2.92 2.09 12.20
C THR A 295 -1.85 3.10 12.60
N ALA A 296 -1.15 2.83 13.71
CA ALA A 296 -0.07 3.68 14.21
C ALA A 296 1.07 3.81 13.20
N TRP A 297 1.46 2.70 12.57
CA TRP A 297 2.48 2.70 11.51
C TRP A 297 2.06 3.53 10.31
N SER A 298 0.81 3.42 9.86
CA SER A 298 0.30 4.21 8.72
C SER A 298 0.27 5.70 9.04
N LEU A 299 -0.10 6.08 10.26
CA LEU A 299 -0.07 7.48 10.73
C LEU A 299 1.37 8.01 10.87
N ARG A 300 2.31 7.19 11.34
CA ARG A 300 3.74 7.54 11.35
C ARG A 300 4.26 7.77 9.93
N ARG A 301 3.94 6.85 9.00
CA ARG A 301 4.25 6.99 7.57
C ARG A 301 3.61 8.24 6.96
N TRP A 302 2.43 8.61 7.43
CA TRP A 302 1.76 9.83 7.01
C TRP A 302 2.46 11.09 7.54
N ALA A 303 2.85 11.13 8.82
CA ALA A 303 3.56 12.27 9.39
C ALA A 303 4.85 12.59 8.63
N GLY A 304 5.52 11.55 8.12
CA GLY A 304 6.88 11.66 7.62
C GLY A 304 7.89 11.60 8.77
N GLY A 305 9.17 11.42 8.46
CA GLY A 305 10.23 11.34 9.47
C GLY A 305 10.79 9.92 9.73
N CYS A 306 10.43 8.92 8.93
CA CYS A 306 11.08 7.61 8.93
C CYS A 306 11.61 7.22 7.54
N ALA A 307 12.65 6.39 7.51
CA ALA A 307 13.10 5.76 6.27
C ALA A 307 11.98 4.86 5.70
N GLY A 308 11.66 4.98 4.40
CA GLY A 308 10.58 4.21 3.78
C GLY A 308 9.16 4.67 4.12
N CYS A 309 8.99 5.85 4.73
CA CYS A 309 7.66 6.42 5.06
C CYS A 309 6.82 6.82 3.83
N ALA A 310 7.44 7.04 2.68
CA ALA A 310 6.72 7.39 1.45
C ALA A 310 5.84 6.24 0.94
N GLY A 311 4.77 6.56 0.23
CA GLY A 311 3.86 5.56 -0.34
C GLY A 311 2.55 6.13 -0.84
N LEU A 312 1.87 5.35 -1.67
CA LEU A 312 0.51 5.59 -2.17
C LEU A 312 -0.51 4.59 -1.60
N ASP A 313 -0.16 3.97 -0.48
CA ASP A 313 -0.84 2.81 0.06
C ASP A 313 -1.12 2.92 1.56
N ARG A 314 -0.83 4.06 2.20
CA ARG A 314 -1.08 4.27 3.64
C ARG A 314 -2.57 4.28 3.91
N GLY A 315 -3.34 5.00 3.09
CA GLY A 315 -4.79 5.05 3.20
C GLY A 315 -5.43 3.69 2.91
N ALA A 316 -4.95 2.97 1.90
CA ALA A 316 -5.43 1.62 1.58
C ALA A 316 -5.11 0.61 2.70
N THR A 317 -3.93 0.72 3.32
CA THR A 317 -3.56 -0.09 4.49
C THR A 317 -4.50 0.18 5.66
N LEU A 318 -4.81 1.45 5.95
CA LEU A 318 -5.82 1.79 6.96
C LEU A 318 -7.19 1.20 6.63
N GLY A 319 -7.67 1.34 5.38
CA GLY A 319 -8.93 0.72 4.97
C GLY A 319 -8.96 -0.80 5.15
N ALA A 320 -7.80 -1.48 5.12
CA ALA A 320 -7.70 -2.90 5.44
C ALA A 320 -7.82 -3.19 6.94
N VAL A 321 -7.41 -2.26 7.81
CA VAL A 321 -7.45 -2.42 9.27
C VAL A 321 -8.88 -2.64 9.79
N GLU A 322 -9.91 -2.10 9.12
CA GLU A 322 -11.31 -2.29 9.52
C GLU A 322 -11.72 -3.77 9.58
N ARG A 323 -11.05 -4.64 8.81
CA ARG A 323 -11.28 -6.10 8.84
C ARG A 323 -10.65 -6.82 10.01
N TRP A 324 -9.74 -6.18 10.74
CA TRP A 324 -9.00 -6.82 11.83
C TRP A 324 -9.82 -6.94 13.10
N SER A 325 -10.70 -5.96 13.35
CA SER A 325 -11.58 -5.93 14.51
C SER A 325 -12.61 -4.81 14.41
N ASP A 326 -13.84 -5.08 14.85
CA ASP A 326 -14.90 -4.08 14.96
C ASP A 326 -14.50 -2.90 15.87
N ALA A 327 -13.67 -3.16 16.89
CA ALA A 327 -13.19 -2.11 17.78
C ALA A 327 -12.28 -1.11 17.06
N LEU A 328 -11.63 -1.50 15.97
CA LEU A 328 -10.74 -0.62 15.21
C LEU A 328 -11.49 0.26 14.20
N ALA A 329 -12.70 -0.11 13.79
CA ALA A 329 -13.48 0.61 12.79
C ALA A 329 -13.61 2.13 13.07
N PRO A 330 -14.07 2.59 14.25
CA PRO A 330 -14.21 4.03 14.50
C PRO A 330 -12.84 4.76 14.53
N ARG A 331 -11.77 4.08 15.00
CA ARG A 331 -10.41 4.63 15.07
C ARG A 331 -9.83 4.85 13.68
N VAL A 332 -10.00 3.85 12.82
CA VAL A 332 -9.53 3.88 11.44
C VAL A 332 -10.30 4.92 10.64
N ALA A 333 -11.62 5.01 10.81
CA ALA A 333 -12.44 6.03 10.16
C ALA A 333 -11.98 7.45 10.54
N ALA A 334 -11.74 7.70 11.84
CA ALA A 334 -11.20 8.96 12.34
C ALA A 334 -9.78 9.26 11.79
N ALA A 335 -8.88 8.27 11.75
CA ALA A 335 -7.54 8.41 11.21
C ALA A 335 -7.55 8.73 9.70
N ARG A 336 -8.39 8.03 8.91
CA ARG A 336 -8.58 8.28 7.47
C ARG A 336 -9.15 9.68 7.22
N LEU A 337 -10.10 10.13 8.04
CA LEU A 337 -10.62 11.50 7.99
C LEU A 337 -9.52 12.54 8.26
N ALA A 338 -8.72 12.35 9.29
CA ALA A 338 -7.61 13.24 9.61
C ALA A 338 -6.59 13.34 8.46
N MET A 339 -6.24 12.20 7.85
CA MET A 339 -5.36 12.16 6.66
C MET A 339 -5.97 12.85 5.46
N LEU A 340 -7.26 12.62 5.17
CA LEU A 340 -7.96 13.28 4.08
C LEU A 340 -7.99 14.80 4.27
N LYS A 341 -8.31 15.28 5.47
CA LYS A 341 -8.32 16.72 5.78
C LYS A 341 -6.92 17.33 5.62
N ASP A 342 -5.88 16.73 6.19
CA ASP A 342 -4.49 17.18 6.00
C ASP A 342 -4.08 17.20 4.52
N ALA A 343 -4.49 16.19 3.74
CA ALA A 343 -4.22 16.14 2.31
C ALA A 343 -4.94 17.24 1.53
N VAL A 344 -6.22 17.48 1.80
CA VAL A 344 -7.02 18.54 1.17
C VAL A 344 -6.44 19.92 1.51
N ASP A 345 -6.12 20.20 2.77
CA ASP A 345 -5.54 21.48 3.18
C ASP A 345 -4.20 21.75 2.49
N ARG A 346 -3.30 20.75 2.48
CA ARG A 346 -2.01 20.85 1.79
C ARG A 346 -2.19 21.00 0.27
N PHE A 347 -3.22 20.38 -0.29
CA PHE A 347 -3.55 20.55 -1.71
C PHE A 347 -4.02 21.97 -2.01
N GLU A 348 -4.95 22.52 -1.23
CA GLU A 348 -5.44 23.90 -1.37
C GLU A 348 -4.33 24.94 -1.19
N VAL A 349 -3.48 24.77 -0.16
CA VAL A 349 -2.30 25.61 0.07
C VAL A 349 -1.30 25.44 -1.09
N GLY A 350 -1.07 24.21 -1.53
CA GLY A 350 -0.20 23.90 -2.66
C GLY A 350 -0.66 24.58 -3.95
N LEU A 351 -1.96 24.63 -4.22
CA LEU A 351 -2.52 25.35 -5.36
C LEU A 351 -2.23 26.86 -5.28
N LYS A 352 -2.44 27.47 -4.11
CA LYS A 352 -2.16 28.90 -3.89
C LYS A 352 -0.68 29.26 -4.10
N HIS A 353 0.22 28.32 -3.86
CA HIS A 353 1.68 28.51 -3.97
C HIS A 353 2.33 27.85 -5.19
N ASN A 354 1.55 27.34 -6.15
CA ASN A 354 2.05 26.60 -7.33
C ASN A 354 2.93 25.38 -6.99
N ARG A 355 2.59 24.67 -5.91
CA ARG A 355 3.27 23.45 -5.42
C ARG A 355 2.36 22.21 -5.43
N MET A 356 1.36 22.18 -6.31
CA MET A 356 0.37 21.08 -6.39
C MET A 356 1.03 19.69 -6.42
N GLY A 357 2.10 19.50 -7.20
CA GLY A 357 2.69 18.17 -7.31
C GLY A 357 3.38 17.67 -6.04
N GLU A 358 3.69 18.52 -5.05
CA GLU A 358 4.18 18.07 -3.74
C GLU A 358 3.06 17.48 -2.88
N SER A 359 1.82 17.97 -3.04
CA SER A 359 0.65 17.53 -2.27
C SER A 359 -0.22 16.50 -3.00
N ALA A 360 -0.10 16.36 -4.32
CA ALA A 360 -0.88 15.44 -5.13
C ALA A 360 -0.77 13.97 -4.65
N VAL A 361 0.41 13.54 -4.20
CA VAL A 361 0.64 12.15 -3.76
C VAL A 361 -0.14 11.84 -2.49
N ARG A 362 -0.13 12.76 -1.52
CA ARG A 362 -0.92 12.64 -0.29
C ARG A 362 -2.40 12.65 -0.59
N LEU A 363 -2.85 13.54 -1.47
CA LEU A 363 -4.25 13.59 -1.87
C LEU A 363 -4.69 12.30 -2.58
N ALA A 364 -3.88 11.76 -3.50
CA ALA A 364 -4.18 10.49 -4.15
C ALA A 364 -4.26 9.33 -3.14
N ASP A 365 -3.29 9.22 -2.25
CA ASP A 365 -3.26 8.19 -1.20
C ASP A 365 -4.47 8.29 -0.25
N ALA A 366 -4.83 9.50 0.20
CA ALA A 366 -5.99 9.70 1.07
C ALA A 366 -7.33 9.44 0.34
N LEU A 367 -7.45 9.80 -0.94
CA LEU A 367 -8.64 9.53 -1.74
C LEU A 367 -8.82 8.03 -1.98
N LEU A 368 -7.78 7.34 -2.49
CA LEU A 368 -7.78 5.87 -2.62
C LEU A 368 -8.10 5.23 -1.26
N GLY A 369 -7.48 5.75 -0.22
CA GLY A 369 -7.67 5.33 1.14
C GLY A 369 -9.05 5.55 1.71
N THR A 370 -9.87 6.48 1.20
CA THR A 370 -11.24 6.75 1.67
C THR A 370 -12.32 6.13 0.79
N GLY A 371 -11.91 5.36 -0.24
CA GLY A 371 -12.82 4.72 -1.20
C GLY A 371 -13.22 5.62 -2.37
N ALA A 372 -12.54 6.76 -2.57
CA ALA A 372 -12.65 7.52 -3.81
C ALA A 372 -11.86 6.82 -4.93
N GLY A 373 -12.35 6.89 -6.17
CA GLY A 373 -11.66 6.31 -7.32
C GLY A 373 -12.50 6.20 -8.59
N PRO A 374 -11.87 5.84 -9.73
CA PRO A 374 -10.42 5.61 -9.90
C PRO A 374 -9.62 6.92 -10.02
N ILE A 375 -8.37 6.90 -9.54
CA ILE A 375 -7.37 7.96 -9.78
C ILE A 375 -6.35 7.44 -10.78
N ASP A 376 -6.14 8.18 -11.85
CA ASP A 376 -5.19 7.82 -12.89
C ASP A 376 -3.76 8.28 -12.56
N VAL A 377 -2.77 7.63 -13.18
CA VAL A 377 -1.35 7.98 -13.01
C VAL A 377 -1.02 9.42 -13.43
N THR A 378 -1.75 9.99 -14.38
CA THR A 378 -1.47 11.36 -14.85
C THR A 378 -1.77 12.42 -13.79
N PHE A 379 -2.61 12.12 -12.79
CA PHE A 379 -2.81 12.98 -11.63
C PHE A 379 -1.49 13.29 -10.90
N LEU A 380 -0.60 12.31 -10.76
CA LEU A 380 0.69 12.48 -10.08
C LEU A 380 1.76 13.13 -10.98
N GLU A 381 1.67 12.87 -12.28
CA GLU A 381 2.61 13.41 -13.26
C GLU A 381 2.33 14.89 -13.60
N ARG A 382 1.11 15.36 -13.35
CA ARG A 382 0.73 16.76 -13.47
C ARG A 382 1.40 17.56 -12.35
N GLY A 383 2.39 18.37 -12.72
CA GLY A 383 3.07 19.28 -11.79
C GLY A 383 2.26 20.55 -11.47
N ALA A 384 1.17 20.80 -12.18
CA ALA A 384 0.37 22.02 -12.10
C ALA A 384 -1.13 21.70 -12.32
N PRO A 385 -2.03 22.56 -11.81
CA PRO A 385 -3.47 22.42 -12.05
C PRO A 385 -3.79 22.58 -13.54
N ALA A 386 -4.58 21.66 -14.08
CA ALA A 386 -5.05 21.64 -15.46
C ALA A 386 -6.48 21.10 -15.50
N PRO A 387 -7.25 21.31 -16.60
CA PRO A 387 -8.61 20.78 -16.73
C PRO A 387 -8.71 19.27 -16.42
N GLY A 388 -7.72 18.49 -16.86
CA GLY A 388 -7.64 17.06 -16.55
C GLY A 388 -7.48 16.76 -15.05
N THR A 389 -6.80 17.60 -14.28
CA THR A 389 -6.69 17.45 -12.81
C THR A 389 -8.06 17.50 -12.16
N TRP A 390 -8.86 18.50 -12.53
CA TRP A 390 -10.18 18.73 -11.94
C TRP A 390 -11.17 17.64 -12.36
N LEU A 391 -11.08 17.18 -13.61
CA LEU A 391 -11.86 16.03 -14.08
C LEU A 391 -11.50 14.74 -13.32
N THR A 392 -10.21 14.48 -13.07
CA THR A 392 -9.80 13.32 -12.25
C THR A 392 -10.39 13.42 -10.84
N LEU A 393 -10.37 14.60 -10.21
CA LEU A 393 -10.89 14.80 -8.85
C LEU A 393 -12.42 14.68 -8.75
N THR A 394 -13.16 15.30 -9.68
CA THR A 394 -14.62 15.21 -9.72
C THR A 394 -15.08 13.76 -9.93
N ARG A 395 -14.47 13.04 -10.88
CA ARG A 395 -14.76 11.62 -11.11
C ARG A 395 -14.41 10.73 -9.93
N ALA A 396 -13.23 10.90 -9.34
CA ALA A 396 -12.80 10.08 -8.21
C ALA A 396 -13.73 10.22 -7.00
N THR A 397 -14.29 11.41 -6.79
CA THR A 397 -15.23 11.70 -5.69
C THR A 397 -16.70 11.45 -6.03
N GLY A 398 -17.01 11.00 -7.25
CA GLY A 398 -18.37 10.75 -7.71
C GLY A 398 -19.21 12.01 -7.99
N ALA A 399 -18.57 13.17 -8.10
CA ALA A 399 -19.22 14.43 -8.48
C ALA A 399 -19.44 14.51 -10.01
N PRO A 400 -20.34 15.38 -10.48
CA PRO A 400 -20.49 15.65 -11.91
C PRO A 400 -19.15 16.07 -12.54
N ASP A 401 -18.91 15.63 -13.78
CA ASP A 401 -17.69 15.96 -14.54
C ASP A 401 -17.49 17.49 -14.58
N GLY A 402 -16.43 17.96 -13.93
CA GLY A 402 -16.06 19.37 -13.85
C GLY A 402 -14.58 19.56 -14.17
N ALA A 403 -14.28 20.62 -14.94
CA ALA A 403 -12.96 20.87 -15.51
C ALA A 403 -12.31 22.16 -15.00
N THR A 404 -12.93 22.82 -14.01
CA THR A 404 -12.44 24.05 -13.39
C THR A 404 -11.92 23.79 -11.97
N PRO A 405 -11.07 24.68 -11.43
CA PRO A 405 -10.68 24.64 -10.02
C PRO A 405 -11.87 24.67 -9.07
N GLU A 406 -12.89 25.47 -9.38
CA GLU A 406 -14.09 25.60 -8.56
C GLU A 406 -14.83 24.26 -8.45
N ASP A 407 -15.03 23.56 -9.57
CA ASP A 407 -15.72 22.27 -9.60
C ASP A 407 -14.93 21.22 -8.80
N GLY A 408 -13.62 21.12 -9.04
CA GLY A 408 -12.77 20.11 -8.40
C GLY A 408 -12.61 20.33 -6.90
N LEU A 409 -12.47 21.58 -6.45
CA LEU A 409 -12.39 21.91 -5.02
C LEU A 409 -13.75 21.70 -4.32
N ALA A 410 -14.86 22.06 -4.97
CA ALA A 410 -16.19 21.80 -4.43
C ALA A 410 -16.43 20.29 -4.26
N ALA A 411 -16.03 19.48 -5.25
CA ALA A 411 -16.14 18.02 -5.18
C ALA A 411 -15.29 17.42 -4.06
N LEU A 412 -14.03 17.85 -3.92
CA LEU A 412 -13.14 17.43 -2.83
C LEU A 412 -13.71 17.78 -1.45
N ARG A 413 -14.23 18.99 -1.29
CA ARG A 413 -14.82 19.45 -0.04
C ARG A 413 -16.12 18.71 0.29
N ALA A 414 -16.96 18.44 -0.69
CA ALA A 414 -18.16 17.62 -0.52
C ALA A 414 -17.80 16.19 -0.08
N TRP A 415 -16.77 15.59 -0.68
CA TRP A 415 -16.27 14.28 -0.27
C TRP A 415 -15.74 14.30 1.17
N LEU A 416 -14.92 15.29 1.52
CA LEU A 416 -14.42 15.49 2.88
C LEU A 416 -15.56 15.65 3.89
N ALA A 417 -16.59 16.44 3.56
CA ALA A 417 -17.77 16.61 4.40
C ALA A 417 -18.49 15.27 4.61
N ALA A 418 -18.70 14.48 3.56
CA ALA A 418 -19.34 13.17 3.66
C ALA A 418 -18.54 12.18 4.53
N GLN A 419 -17.20 12.17 4.43
CA GLN A 419 -16.39 11.35 5.33
C GLN A 419 -16.45 11.84 6.78
N ALA A 420 -16.49 13.16 6.98
CA ALA A 420 -16.62 13.75 8.30
C ALA A 420 -17.99 13.46 8.95
N ASP A 421 -19.08 13.51 8.17
CA ASP A 421 -20.42 13.15 8.64
C ASP A 421 -20.47 11.68 9.08
N ARG A 422 -19.85 10.75 8.32
CA ARG A 422 -19.74 9.34 8.72
C ARG A 422 -19.12 9.15 10.10
N VAL A 423 -18.01 9.84 10.39
CA VAL A 423 -17.35 9.77 11.70
C VAL A 423 -18.19 10.46 12.79
N ALA A 424 -18.89 11.55 12.47
CA ALA A 424 -19.74 12.26 13.41
C ALA A 424 -21.00 11.48 13.79
N GLU A 425 -21.53 10.67 12.87
CA GLU A 425 -22.74 9.87 13.03
C GLU A 425 -22.47 8.46 13.58
N ASP A 426 -21.21 8.01 13.61
CA ASP A 426 -20.83 6.69 14.11
C ASP A 426 -21.13 6.57 15.62
N PRO A 427 -22.06 5.68 16.03
CA PRO A 427 -22.41 5.51 17.45
C PRO A 427 -21.24 4.99 18.30
N ALA A 428 -20.26 4.29 17.70
CA ALA A 428 -19.10 3.74 18.39
C ALA A 428 -17.95 4.75 18.54
N ALA A 429 -18.01 5.90 17.86
CA ALA A 429 -16.99 6.93 17.99
C ALA A 429 -17.11 7.68 19.35
N PRO A 430 -15.99 7.97 20.03
CA PRO A 430 -15.93 8.92 21.14
C PRO A 430 -16.52 10.28 20.79
N GLU A 431 -17.18 10.92 21.76
CA GLU A 431 -17.83 12.23 21.58
C GLU A 431 -16.86 13.34 21.14
N ALA A 432 -15.59 13.26 21.55
CA ALA A 432 -14.56 14.16 21.06
C ALA A 432 -14.35 14.04 19.54
N TRP A 433 -14.30 12.82 19.02
CA TRP A 433 -14.14 12.56 17.57
C TRP A 433 -15.33 13.09 16.80
N LYS A 434 -16.55 12.83 17.29
CA LYS A 434 -17.77 13.36 16.67
C LYS A 434 -17.76 14.88 16.61
N THR A 435 -17.31 15.53 17.68
CA THR A 435 -17.22 16.99 17.76
C THR A 435 -16.22 17.57 16.76
N TRP A 436 -15.03 16.96 16.63
CA TRP A 436 -14.03 17.37 15.66
C TRP A 436 -14.47 17.08 14.22
N ALA A 437 -15.08 15.92 13.96
CA ALA A 437 -15.60 15.55 12.67
C ALA A 437 -16.73 16.48 12.21
N ALA A 438 -17.71 16.77 13.08
CA ALA A 438 -18.76 17.75 12.79
C ALA A 438 -18.21 19.16 12.49
N ARG A 439 -17.10 19.54 13.14
CA ARG A 439 -16.39 20.79 12.85
C ARG A 439 -15.77 20.78 11.45
N ILE A 440 -15.11 19.69 11.07
CA ILE A 440 -14.55 19.49 9.72
C ILE A 440 -15.67 19.55 8.67
N ALA A 441 -16.76 18.81 8.87
CA ALA A 441 -17.91 18.79 7.96
C ALA A 441 -18.50 20.19 7.72
N ARG A 442 -18.72 20.95 8.79
CA ARG A 442 -19.27 22.32 8.70
C ARG A 442 -18.37 23.28 7.94
N ARG A 443 -17.05 23.09 7.96
CA ARG A 443 -16.08 23.97 7.28
C ARG A 443 -15.81 23.58 5.84
N ALA A 444 -16.02 22.31 5.52
CA ALA A 444 -15.93 21.82 4.16
C ALA A 444 -17.14 22.28 3.31
N ARG A 445 -18.31 22.42 3.92
CA ARG A 445 -19.50 23.04 3.31
C ARG A 445 -19.36 24.56 3.24
#